data_AF-A0A2D7HI14-F1
#
_entry.id   AF-A0A2D7HI14-F1
#
_cell.length_a   1.000
_cell.length_b   1.000
_cell.length_c   1.000
_cell.angle_alpha   90.00
_cell.angle_beta   90.00
_cell.angle_gamma   90.00
#
_symmetry.space_group_name_H-M   'P 1'
#
loop_
_entity.id
_entity.type
_entity.pdbx_description
1 polymer ?
#
loop_
_entity_poly.entity_id
_entity_poly.type
_entity_poly.pdbx_seq_one_letter_code
_entity_poly.pdbx_strand_id
1 'polypeptide(L)'
;MLVKQTLTHARWEGARIAVRPNADIAEVTQRIRDELLILDIEESVIETEPASLESAEPGAAVTVRVRVGINSVSWVPGYFNFAVNEIVAETCMRREYTQ
;
A
#
# COMPACT_ATOMS: atom_id res chain seq x y z
N MET A 1 -12.29 11.27 -5.32
CA MET A 1 -11.20 11.32 -6.31
C MET A 1 -9.83 11.47 -5.68
N LEU A 2 -9.68 12.22 -4.56
CA LEU A 2 -8.40 12.38 -3.85
C LEU A 2 -7.92 11.12 -3.11
N VAL A 3 -8.76 10.45 -2.30
CA VAL A 3 -8.37 9.24 -1.53
C VAL A 3 -7.74 8.16 -2.40
N LYS A 4 -8.40 7.80 -3.52
CA LYS A 4 -7.89 6.80 -4.47
C LYS A 4 -6.54 7.20 -5.09
N GLN A 5 -6.31 8.49 -5.34
CA GLN A 5 -5.04 8.97 -5.88
C GLN A 5 -3.93 8.85 -4.84
N THR A 6 -4.21 9.18 -3.58
CA THR A 6 -3.26 9.03 -2.48
C THR A 6 -2.93 7.56 -2.23
N LEU A 7 -3.93 6.68 -2.17
CA LEU A 7 -3.68 5.23 -2.07
C LEU A 7 -2.87 4.73 -3.27
N THR A 8 -3.13 5.27 -4.47
CA THR A 8 -2.35 4.94 -5.65
C THR A 8 -0.89 5.37 -5.49
N HIS A 9 -0.63 6.60 -5.03
CA HIS A 9 0.73 7.07 -4.80
C HIS A 9 1.44 6.24 -3.72
N ALA A 10 0.79 6.05 -2.57
CA ALA A 10 1.32 5.31 -1.44
C ALA A 10 1.68 3.86 -1.83
N ARG A 11 0.83 3.15 -2.60
CA ARG A 11 1.18 1.79 -3.07
C ARG A 11 2.39 1.77 -3.99
N TRP A 12 2.59 2.78 -4.84
CA TRP A 12 3.74 2.84 -5.75
C TRP A 12 5.03 3.03 -4.97
N GLU A 13 5.01 3.91 -3.98
CA GLU A 13 6.15 4.17 -3.10
C GLU A 13 6.47 2.94 -2.22
N GLY A 14 5.46 2.31 -1.64
CA GLY A 14 5.62 1.06 -0.91
C GLY A 14 6.19 -0.06 -1.77
N ALA A 15 5.68 -0.24 -2.99
CA ALA A 15 6.14 -1.27 -3.91
C ALA A 15 7.60 -1.06 -4.36
N ARG A 16 8.03 0.19 -4.58
CA ARG A 16 9.43 0.53 -4.89
C ARG A 16 10.40 0.14 -3.78
N ILE A 17 9.96 0.19 -2.53
CA ILE A 17 10.75 -0.30 -1.40
C ILE A 17 10.68 -1.83 -1.36
N ALA A 18 9.49 -2.41 -1.51
CA ALA A 18 9.27 -3.85 -1.38
C ALA A 18 10.06 -4.70 -2.38
N VAL A 19 10.39 -4.16 -3.56
CA VAL A 19 11.20 -4.87 -4.56
C VAL A 19 12.69 -4.89 -4.27
N ARG A 20 13.18 -4.12 -3.28
CA ARG A 20 14.62 -4.06 -3.00
C ARG A 20 15.12 -5.40 -2.45
N PRO A 21 16.40 -5.75 -2.67
CA PRO A 21 16.98 -6.99 -2.17
C PRO A 21 16.92 -7.12 -0.65
N ASN A 22 17.03 -6.01 0.09
CA ASN A 22 17.02 -5.99 1.55
C ASN A 22 15.72 -5.38 2.11
N ALA A 23 14.63 -5.44 1.35
CA ALA A 23 13.37 -4.83 1.74
C ALA A 23 12.80 -5.45 3.03
N ASP A 24 12.45 -4.60 3.98
CA ASP A 24 11.73 -4.98 5.18
C ASP A 24 10.26 -4.57 5.07
N ILE A 25 9.35 -5.44 5.48
CA ILE A 25 7.91 -5.18 5.54
C ILE A 25 7.62 -4.00 6.47
N ALA A 26 8.39 -3.82 7.54
CA ALA A 26 8.24 -2.68 8.42
C ALA A 26 8.56 -1.36 7.70
N GLU A 27 9.62 -1.32 6.88
CA GLU A 27 9.99 -0.15 6.06
C GLU A 27 8.90 0.16 5.02
N VAL A 28 8.41 -0.86 4.32
CA VAL A 28 7.31 -0.73 3.34
C VAL A 28 6.06 -0.18 4.01
N THR A 29 5.69 -0.74 5.16
CA THR A 29 4.51 -0.33 5.93
C THR A 29 4.64 1.11 6.40
N GLN A 30 5.80 1.49 6.92
CA GLN A 30 6.06 2.84 7.40
C GLN A 30 5.98 3.84 6.25
N ARG A 31 6.60 3.56 5.11
CA ARG A 31 6.55 4.44 3.94
C ARG A 31 5.12 4.67 3.46
N ILE A 32 4.31 3.62 3.39
CA ILE A 32 2.91 3.73 2.98
C ILE A 32 2.13 4.59 4.00
N ARG A 33 2.35 4.38 5.29
CA ARG A 33 1.71 5.19 6.35
C ARG A 33 2.10 6.65 6.26
N ASP A 34 3.36 6.97 6.03
CA ASP A 34 3.83 8.35 5.88
C ASP A 34 3.10 9.07 4.73
N GLU A 35 2.87 8.38 3.60
CA GLU A 35 2.13 8.91 2.47
C GLU A 35 0.62 9.10 2.76
N LEU A 36 0.02 8.20 3.55
CA LEU A 36 -1.39 8.27 3.93
C LEU A 36 -1.67 9.33 5.00
N LEU A 37 -0.71 9.56 5.92
CA LEU A 37 -0.80 10.56 6.99
C LEU A 37 -0.92 11.98 6.45
N ILE A 38 -0.45 12.26 5.24
CA ILE A 38 -0.62 13.57 4.56
C ILE A 38 -2.10 13.97 4.46
N LEU A 39 -3.01 12.97 4.40
CA LEU A 39 -4.46 13.17 4.33
C LEU A 39 -5.21 12.70 5.59
N ASP A 40 -4.49 12.54 6.71
CA ASP A 40 -5.08 12.14 7.99
C ASP A 40 -5.77 10.76 7.90
N ILE A 41 -5.20 9.84 7.11
CA ILE A 41 -5.68 8.46 6.96
C ILE A 41 -4.78 7.55 7.80
N GLU A 42 -5.19 7.29 9.03
CA GLU A 42 -4.40 6.49 9.99
C GLU A 42 -4.68 4.99 9.87
N GLU A 43 -5.95 4.62 9.67
CA GLU A 43 -6.37 3.22 9.62
C GLU A 43 -6.31 2.68 8.19
N SER A 44 -5.23 1.95 7.90
CA SER A 44 -5.04 1.23 6.64
C SER A 44 -4.54 -0.21 6.87
N VAL A 45 -5.02 -1.13 6.04
CA VAL A 45 -4.52 -2.50 5.96
C VAL A 45 -3.55 -2.59 4.79
N ILE A 46 -2.31 -2.97 5.10
CA ILE A 46 -1.21 -3.07 4.15
C ILE A 46 -0.81 -4.54 4.08
N GLU A 47 -0.76 -5.08 2.87
CA GLU A 47 -0.41 -6.47 2.60
C GLU A 47 0.64 -6.55 1.50
N THR A 48 1.54 -7.51 1.62
CA THR A 48 2.49 -7.87 0.57
C THR A 48 2.31 -9.32 0.15
N GLU A 49 2.54 -9.58 -1.14
CA GLU A 49 2.63 -10.93 -1.68
C GLU A 49 3.93 -11.05 -2.49
N PRO A 50 4.88 -11.91 -2.10
CA PRO A 50 4.81 -12.81 -0.94
C PRO A 50 4.78 -12.04 0.40
N ALA A 51 4.19 -12.68 1.42
CA ALA A 51 4.09 -12.13 2.76
C ALA A 51 5.45 -11.99 3.46
N SER A 52 6.46 -12.73 3.00
CA SER A 52 7.86 -12.59 3.41
C SER A 52 8.66 -12.11 2.20
N LEU A 53 9.04 -10.84 2.18
CA LEU A 53 9.74 -10.25 1.03
C LEU A 53 11.11 -10.88 0.79
N GLU A 54 11.82 -11.26 1.86
CA GLU A 54 13.10 -11.96 1.80
C GLU A 54 13.02 -13.29 1.04
N SER A 55 11.86 -13.96 1.06
CA SER A 55 11.64 -15.25 0.39
C SER A 55 11.37 -15.17 -1.12
N ALA A 56 11.14 -13.96 -1.68
CA ALA A 56 10.92 -13.80 -3.11
C ALA A 56 12.22 -13.95 -3.90
N GLU A 57 12.32 -14.89 -4.84
CA GLU A 57 13.52 -14.95 -5.70
C GLU A 57 13.76 -13.63 -6.48
N PRO A 58 15.01 -13.30 -6.83
CA PRO A 58 15.26 -12.16 -7.71
C PRO A 58 14.45 -12.24 -9.00
N GLY A 59 13.81 -11.14 -9.38
CA GLY A 59 12.88 -11.09 -10.52
C GLY A 59 11.48 -11.67 -10.26
N ALA A 60 11.21 -12.25 -9.08
CA ALA A 60 9.87 -12.69 -8.70
C ALA A 60 8.90 -11.51 -8.59
N ALA A 61 7.62 -11.80 -8.75
CA ALA A 61 6.56 -10.81 -8.58
C ALA A 61 6.39 -10.46 -7.10
N VAL A 62 6.36 -9.16 -6.81
CA VAL A 62 6.04 -8.59 -5.50
C VAL A 62 4.83 -7.68 -5.66
N THR A 63 3.75 -8.02 -4.99
CA THR A 63 2.50 -7.27 -4.98
C THR A 63 2.37 -6.55 -3.64
N VAL A 64 2.02 -5.26 -3.68
CA VAL A 64 1.69 -4.46 -2.51
C VAL A 64 0.25 -3.99 -2.64
N ARG A 65 -0.55 -4.29 -1.63
CA ARG A 65 -1.97 -3.92 -1.54
C ARG A 65 -2.20 -3.04 -0.33
N VAL A 66 -2.95 -1.97 -0.54
CA VAL A 66 -3.36 -1.02 0.49
C VAL A 66 -4.88 -0.91 0.48
N ARG A 67 -5.50 -1.10 1.64
CA ARG A 67 -6.95 -1.03 1.84
C ARG A 67 -7.26 -0.03 2.94
N VAL A 68 -8.21 0.85 2.68
CA VAL A 68 -8.66 1.88 3.63
C VAL A 68 -10.16 1.80 3.73
N GLY A 69 -10.68 1.71 4.95
CA GLY A 69 -12.12 1.79 5.19
C GLY A 69 -12.63 3.18 4.85
N ILE A 70 -13.75 3.30 4.13
CA ILE A 70 -14.29 4.63 3.79
C ILE A 70 -14.63 5.42 5.07
N ASN A 71 -15.10 4.72 6.10
CA ASN A 71 -15.45 5.30 7.39
C ASN A 71 -14.25 5.80 8.21
N SER A 72 -13.02 5.38 7.90
CA SER A 72 -11.82 5.88 8.59
C SER A 72 -11.31 7.20 8.02
N VAL A 73 -11.85 7.67 6.89
CA VAL A 73 -11.48 8.94 6.28
C VAL A 73 -12.40 10.04 6.80
N SER A 74 -11.95 10.77 7.82
CA SER A 74 -12.73 11.75 8.60
C SER A 74 -13.44 12.83 7.78
N TRP A 75 -12.85 13.23 6.65
CA TRP A 75 -13.34 14.29 5.76
C TRP A 75 -14.18 13.77 4.58
N VAL A 76 -14.38 12.46 4.46
CA VAL A 76 -15.37 11.89 3.56
C VAL A 76 -16.72 11.94 4.26
N PRO A 77 -17.75 12.62 3.71
CA PRO A 77 -19.05 12.70 4.36
C PRO A 77 -19.64 11.30 4.57
N GLY A 78 -19.87 10.92 5.83
CA GLY A 78 -20.50 9.64 6.22
C GLY A 78 -21.96 9.47 5.76
N TYR A 79 -22.48 10.42 4.99
CA TYR A 79 -23.80 10.36 4.36
C TYR A 79 -23.81 9.48 3.10
N PHE A 80 -22.66 9.27 2.45
CA PHE A 80 -22.60 8.45 1.26
C PHE A 80 -22.66 6.96 1.63
N ASN A 81 -23.85 6.36 1.46
CA ASN A 81 -24.03 4.91 1.53
C ASN A 81 -23.45 4.26 0.27
N PHE A 82 -22.13 4.08 0.25
CA PHE A 82 -21.47 3.31 -0.80
C PHE A 82 -21.77 1.82 -0.58
N ALA A 83 -22.08 1.08 -1.64
CA ALA A 83 -22.20 -0.39 -1.58
C ALA A 83 -20.85 -1.10 -1.27
N VAL A 84 -19.76 -0.33 -1.18
CA VAL A 84 -18.40 -0.79 -0.93
C VAL A 84 -17.89 -0.09 0.32
N ASN A 85 -17.37 -0.85 1.28
CA ASN A 85 -16.92 -0.33 2.57
C ASN A 85 -15.43 0.04 2.59
N GLU A 86 -14.67 -0.37 1.56
CA GLU A 86 -13.22 -0.19 1.47
C GLU A 86 -12.81 0.39 0.12
N ILE A 87 -11.77 1.21 0.13
CA ILE A 87 -11.05 1.66 -1.06
C ILE A 87 -9.77 0.83 -1.13
N VAL A 88 -9.59 0.12 -2.25
CA VAL A 88 -8.46 -0.78 -2.46
C VAL A 88 -7.58 -0.26 -3.60
N ALA A 89 -6.27 -0.32 -3.39
CA ALA A 89 -5.28 -0.10 -4.44
C ALA A 89 -4.18 -1.16 -4.35
N GLU A 90 -3.76 -1.71 -5.49
CA GLU A 90 -2.77 -2.79 -5.55
C GLU A 90 -1.83 -2.59 -6.72
N THR A 91 -0.51 -2.71 -6.52
CA THR A 91 0.50 -2.73 -7.59
C THR A 91 1.33 -3.99 -7.49
N CYS A 92 1.74 -4.52 -8.65
CA CYS A 92 2.70 -5.62 -8.76
C CYS A 92 3.95 -5.11 -9.49
N MET A 93 5.12 -5.44 -8.95
CA MET A 93 6.44 -5.14 -9.53
C MET A 93 7.32 -6.40 -9.49
N ARG A 94 8.48 -6.37 -10.15
CA ARG A 94 9.47 -7.44 -10.06
C ARG A 94 10.57 -7.09 -9.06
N ARG A 95 10.96 -8.05 -8.22
CA ARG A 95 12.07 -7.89 -7.28
C ARG A 95 13.35 -7.54 -8.02
N GLU A 96 14.05 -6.52 -7.54
CA GLU A 96 15.33 -6.10 -8.06
C GLU A 96 16.37 -7.20 -7.87
N TYR A 97 17.33 -7.24 -8.78
CA TYR A 97 18.44 -8.17 -8.74
C TYR A 97 19.73 -7.38 -8.63
N THR A 98 20.51 -7.66 -7.59
CA THR A 98 21.87 -7.13 -7.45
C THR A 98 22.81 -8.31 -7.65
N GLN A 99 23.54 -8.29 -8.77
CA GLN A 99 24.65 -9.20 -9.02
C GLN A 99 25.88 -8.82 -8.20
#